data_AF-A0A6G1X3R6-F1
#
_entry.id   AF-A0A6G1X3R6-F1
#
_cell.length_a   1.000
_cell.length_b   1.000
_cell.length_c   1.000
_cell.angle_alpha   90.00
_cell.angle_beta   90.00
_cell.angle_gamma   90.00
#
_symmetry.space_group_name_H-M   'P 1'
#
loop_
_entity.id
_entity.type
_entity.pdbx_description
1 polymer ?
#
loop_
_entity_poly.entity_id
_entity_poly.type
_entity_poly.pdbx_seq_one_letter_code
_entity_poly.pdbx_strand_id
1 'polypeptide(L)'
;MFIDNSMLQMELEEHKIKEEQDVFPLILQYEESKDENVLARVQELEDEHDHAGNLLKQLREVTNDFTLPEGACNTYRITYNRLKDLEEDTFQHIHLENHVLFERLAN
;
A
#
# COMPACT_ATOMS: atom_id res chain seq x y z
N MET A 1 -9.34 -17.93 -11.07
CA MET A 1 -8.19 -17.00 -11.00
C MET A 1 -7.76 -17.00 -9.55
N PHE A 2 -6.58 -17.54 -9.24
CA PHE A 2 -6.05 -17.53 -7.87
C PHE A 2 -5.25 -16.23 -7.73
N ILE A 3 -5.58 -15.41 -6.74
CA ILE A 3 -4.68 -14.33 -6.32
C ILE A 3 -3.58 -15.01 -5.51
N ASP A 4 -2.34 -14.88 -5.96
CA ASP A 4 -1.20 -15.31 -5.18
C ASP A 4 -0.91 -14.21 -4.14
N ASN A 5 -1.43 -14.39 -2.92
CA ASN A 5 -1.16 -13.47 -1.80
C ASN A 5 0.34 -13.28 -1.55
N SER A 6 1.18 -14.23 -1.98
CA SER A 6 2.64 -14.12 -1.88
C SER A 6 3.18 -12.98 -2.73
N MET A 7 2.53 -12.66 -3.86
CA MET A 7 2.93 -11.54 -4.72
C MET A 7 2.60 -10.20 -4.07
N LEU A 8 1.38 -10.01 -3.57
CA LEU A 8 1.00 -8.78 -2.87
C LEU A 8 1.92 -8.53 -1.66
N GLN A 9 2.24 -9.57 -0.90
CA GLN A 9 3.18 -9.46 0.20
C GLN A 9 4.56 -9.01 -0.27
N MET A 10 5.11 -9.66 -1.30
CA MET A 10 6.43 -9.34 -1.84
C MET A 10 6.49 -7.88 -2.33
N GLU A 11 5.48 -7.45 -3.10
CA GLU A 11 5.40 -6.09 -3.63
C GLU A 11 5.29 -5.04 -2.51
N LEU A 12 4.47 -5.28 -1.48
CA LEU A 12 4.36 -4.35 -0.34
C LEU A 12 5.66 -4.26 0.47
N GLU A 13 6.38 -5.36 0.65
CA GLU A 13 7.66 -5.35 1.37
C GLU A 13 8.75 -4.65 0.55
N GLU A 14 8.84 -4.93 -0.75
CA GLU A 14 9.77 -4.26 -1.66
C GLU A 14 9.49 -2.75 -1.72
N HIS A 15 8.22 -2.37 -1.78
CA HIS A 15 7.79 -0.98 -1.76
C HIS A 15 8.23 -0.26 -0.48
N LYS A 16 7.93 -0.81 0.70
CA LYS A 16 8.35 -0.22 1.99
C LYS A 16 9.87 -0.06 2.12
N ILE A 17 10.63 -1.05 1.64
CA ILE A 17 12.10 -0.97 1.64
C ILE A 17 12.56 0.20 0.76
N LYS A 18 11.98 0.35 -0.44
CA LYS A 18 12.27 1.47 -1.34
C LYS A 18 11.91 2.81 -0.70
N GLU A 19 10.78 2.89 -0.01
CA GLU A 19 10.37 4.09 0.71
C GLU A 19 11.40 4.49 1.78
N GLU A 20 11.77 3.55 2.65
CA GLU A 20 12.70 3.79 3.76
C GLU A 20 14.12 4.12 3.29
N GLN A 21 14.61 3.42 2.27
CA GLN A 21 16.02 3.51 1.85
C GLN A 21 16.26 4.62 0.83
N ASP A 22 15.28 4.93 0.00
CA ASP A 22 15.46 5.87 -1.11
C ASP A 22 14.54 7.08 -0.98
N VAL A 23 13.23 6.88 -0.81
CA VAL A 23 12.24 7.96 -0.94
C VAL A 23 12.27 8.91 0.25
N PHE A 24 12.15 8.42 1.47
CA PHE A 24 12.14 9.28 2.66
C PHE A 24 13.42 10.11 2.79
N PRO A 25 14.63 9.58 2.48
CA PRO A 25 15.83 10.40 2.33
C PRO A 25 15.72 11.49 1.25
N LEU A 26 15.12 11.20 0.09
CA LEU A 26 14.89 12.20 -0.96
C LEU A 26 13.91 13.30 -0.49
N ILE A 27 12.88 12.96 0.29
CA ILE A 27 11.97 13.94 0.89
C ILE A 27 12.74 14.89 1.81
N LEU A 28 13.61 14.37 2.70
CA LEU A 28 14.44 15.19 3.57
C LEU A 28 15.38 16.11 2.75
N GLN A 29 15.97 15.58 1.68
CA GLN A 29 16.80 16.38 0.77
C GLN A 29 15.98 17.48 0.07
N TYR A 30 14.73 17.20 -0.33
CA TYR A 30 13.86 18.18 -0.93
C TYR A 30 13.48 19.29 0.06
N GLU A 31 13.22 18.95 1.33
CA GLU A 31 12.91 19.95 2.35
C GLU A 31 14.02 20.99 2.53
N GLU A 32 15.29 20.57 2.39
CA GLU A 32 16.45 21.46 2.47
C GLU A 32 16.74 22.21 1.15
N SER A 33 16.66 21.52 0.01
CA SER A 33 17.13 22.03 -1.29
C SER A 33 16.05 22.71 -2.13
N LYS A 34 14.79 22.29 -1.99
CA LYS A 34 13.67 22.64 -2.86
C LYS A 34 13.93 22.36 -4.35
N ASP A 35 14.69 21.31 -4.65
CA ASP A 35 14.95 20.85 -6.03
C ASP A 35 13.76 20.06 -6.59
N GLU A 36 13.07 20.63 -7.57
CA GLU A 36 11.92 20.01 -8.24
C GLU A 36 12.23 18.66 -8.91
N ASN A 37 13.48 18.39 -9.28
CA ASN A 37 13.86 17.07 -9.81
C ASN A 37 13.80 15.98 -8.75
N VAL A 38 14.00 16.34 -7.47
CA VAL A 38 13.86 15.43 -6.34
C VAL A 38 12.38 15.14 -6.07
N LEU A 39 11.52 16.17 -6.15
CA LEU A 39 10.07 16.01 -5.98
C LEU A 39 9.47 15.07 -7.03
N ALA A 40 9.86 15.20 -8.29
CA ALA A 40 9.37 14.33 -9.37
C ALA A 40 9.65 12.85 -9.11
N ARG A 41 10.80 12.51 -8.50
CA ARG A 41 11.16 11.11 -8.16
C ARG A 41 10.37 10.56 -7.00
N VAL A 42 9.90 11.42 -6.09
CA VAL A 42 8.99 11.03 -5.00
C VAL A 42 7.60 10.74 -5.56
N GLN A 43 7.12 11.51 -6.53
CA GLN A 43 5.80 11.34 -7.14
C GLN A 43 5.64 10.05 -7.97
N GLU A 44 6.74 9.45 -8.43
CA GLU A 44 6.71 8.14 -9.14
C GLU A 44 6.14 7.00 -8.29
N LEU A 45 6.02 7.16 -6.96
CA LEU A 45 5.40 6.16 -6.06
C LEU A 45 3.88 6.07 -6.16
N GLU A 46 3.21 7.13 -6.63
CA GLU A 46 1.74 7.12 -6.72
C GLU A 46 1.24 6.00 -7.64
N ASP A 47 1.99 5.70 -8.71
CA ASP A 47 1.68 4.59 -9.62
C ASP A 47 1.80 3.21 -8.94
N GLU A 48 2.76 3.05 -8.02
CA GLU A 48 2.92 1.81 -7.22
C GLU A 48 1.77 1.66 -6.21
N HIS A 49 1.34 2.75 -5.59
CA HIS A 49 0.18 2.78 -4.71
C HIS A 49 -1.12 2.41 -5.43
N ASP A 50 -1.33 2.96 -6.62
CA ASP A 50 -2.49 2.63 -7.45
C ASP A 50 -2.52 1.13 -7.82
N HIS A 51 -1.35 0.55 -8.11
CA HIS A 51 -1.23 -0.88 -8.35
C HIS A 51 -1.64 -1.71 -7.12
N ALA A 52 -1.05 -1.41 -5.96
CA ALA A 52 -1.36 -2.09 -4.70
C ALA A 52 -2.86 -1.96 -4.34
N GLY A 53 -3.44 -0.78 -4.51
CA GLY A 53 -4.87 -0.53 -4.29
C GLY A 53 -5.77 -1.36 -5.20
N ASN A 54 -5.36 -1.64 -6.44
CA ASN A 54 -6.10 -2.51 -7.35
C ASN A 54 -6.00 -3.99 -6.98
N LEU A 55 -4.87 -4.45 -6.47
CA LEU A 55 -4.72 -5.82 -5.96
C LEU A 55 -5.59 -6.05 -4.71
N LEU A 56 -5.64 -5.07 -3.81
CA LEU A 56 -6.50 -5.09 -2.63
C LEU A 56 -8.00 -5.16 -2.98
N LYS A 57 -8.44 -4.39 -3.98
CA LYS A 57 -9.82 -4.49 -4.49
C LYS A 57 -10.12 -5.89 -5.02
N GLN A 58 -9.20 -6.49 -5.79
CA GLN A 58 -9.35 -7.87 -6.27
C GLN A 58 -9.40 -8.87 -5.10
N LEU A 59 -8.57 -8.68 -4.06
CA LEU A 59 -8.60 -9.49 -2.85
C LEU A 59 -9.97 -9.45 -2.16
N ARG A 60 -10.56 -8.26 -2.03
CA ARG A 60 -11.91 -8.08 -1.48
C ARG A 60 -12.98 -8.78 -2.33
N GLU A 61 -12.89 -8.69 -3.66
CA GLU A 61 -13.81 -9.35 -4.57
C GLU A 61 -13.76 -10.89 -4.44
N VAL A 62 -12.57 -11.48 -4.47
CA VAL A 62 -12.43 -12.96 -4.43
C VAL A 62 -12.76 -13.55 -3.06
N THR A 63 -12.67 -12.75 -2.00
CA THR A 63 -13.10 -13.13 -0.64
C THR A 63 -14.57 -12.82 -0.37
N ASN A 64 -15.31 -12.35 -1.38
CA ASN A 64 -16.70 -11.91 -1.26
C ASN A 64 -16.88 -10.94 -0.09
N ASP A 65 -16.14 -9.84 -0.11
CA ASP A 65 -16.13 -8.83 0.95
C ASP A 65 -15.70 -9.39 2.33
N PHE A 66 -14.70 -10.27 2.32
CA PHE A 66 -14.27 -11.04 3.50
C PHE A 66 -15.41 -11.79 4.19
N THR A 67 -16.43 -12.21 3.43
CA THR A 67 -17.55 -12.99 3.97
C THR A 67 -17.16 -14.45 4.15
N LEU A 68 -17.29 -14.94 5.38
CA LEU A 68 -16.98 -16.32 5.73
C LEU A 68 -18.09 -17.29 5.31
N PRO A 69 -17.76 -18.50 4.80
CA PRO A 69 -18.75 -19.53 4.57
C PRO A 69 -19.32 -20.09 5.88
N GLU A 70 -20.51 -20.68 5.81
CA GLU A 70 -21.11 -21.37 6.95
C GLU A 70 -20.19 -22.50 7.44
N GLY A 71 -20.00 -22.62 8.76
CA GLY A 71 -19.13 -23.63 9.35
C GLY A 71 -17.63 -23.36 9.21
N ALA A 72 -17.20 -22.17 8.75
CA ALA A 72 -15.79 -21.81 8.69
C ALA A 72 -15.07 -22.05 10.03
N CYS A 73 -13.98 -22.82 9.96
CA CYS A 73 -13.15 -23.13 11.13
C CYS A 73 -12.44 -21.88 11.65
N ASN A 74 -11.91 -21.96 12.87
CA ASN A 74 -11.29 -20.81 13.53
C ASN A 74 -10.11 -20.23 12.74
N THR A 75 -9.30 -21.08 12.10
CA THR A 75 -8.18 -20.63 11.27
C THR A 75 -8.67 -19.77 10.10
N TYR A 76 -9.73 -20.20 9.40
CA TYR A 76 -10.30 -19.46 8.27
C TYR A 76 -10.85 -18.10 8.70
N ARG A 77 -11.51 -18.05 9.87
CA ARG A 77 -12.01 -16.81 10.49
C ARG A 77 -10.89 -15.82 10.78
N ILE A 78 -9.81 -16.31 11.41
CA ILE A 78 -8.65 -15.47 11.73
C ILE A 78 -8.01 -14.95 10.45
N THR A 79 -7.79 -15.81 9.45
CA THR A 79 -7.18 -15.40 8.18
C THR A 79 -7.97 -14.29 7.50
N TYR A 80 -9.30 -14.42 7.34
CA TYR A 80 -10.12 -13.40 6.69
C TYR A 80 -10.12 -12.07 7.45
N ASN A 81 -10.19 -12.12 8.78
CA ASN A 81 -10.06 -10.91 9.60
C ASN A 81 -8.69 -10.25 9.38
N ARG A 82 -7.60 -11.01 9.33
CA ARG A 82 -6.26 -10.46 9.08
C ARG A 82 -6.10 -9.88 7.68
N LEU A 83 -6.72 -10.47 6.66
CA LEU A 83 -6.71 -9.91 5.32
C LEU A 83 -7.48 -8.60 5.26
N LYS A 84 -8.60 -8.50 5.99
CA LYS A 84 -9.35 -7.25 6.13
C LYS A 84 -8.55 -6.18 6.86
N ASP A 85 -7.92 -6.53 7.99
CA ASP A 85 -7.05 -5.61 8.73
C ASP A 85 -5.91 -5.09 7.81
N LEU A 86 -5.25 -6.00 7.07
CA LEU A 86 -4.18 -5.66 6.13
C LEU A 86 -4.65 -4.67 5.06
N GLU A 87 -5.83 -4.91 4.48
CA GLU A 87 -6.40 -4.03 3.46
C GLU A 87 -6.70 -2.64 4.02
N GLU A 88 -7.36 -2.56 5.19
CA GLU A 88 -7.69 -1.29 5.85
C GLU A 88 -6.43 -0.49 6.18
N ASP A 89 -5.42 -1.16 6.76
CA ASP A 89 -4.15 -0.53 7.12
C ASP A 89 -3.38 -0.04 5.88
N THR A 90 -3.38 -0.83 4.80
CA THR A 90 -2.67 -0.46 3.56
C THR A 90 -3.34 0.71 2.85
N PHE A 91 -4.67 0.75 2.80
CA PHE A 91 -5.37 1.93 2.27
C PHE A 91 -5.13 3.18 3.12
N GLN A 92 -5.06 3.03 4.44
CA GLN A 92 -4.75 4.16 5.32
C GLN A 92 -3.32 4.68 5.11
N HIS A 93 -2.35 3.79 4.92
CA HIS A 93 -0.96 4.15 4.59
C HIS A 93 -0.87 4.91 3.27
N ILE A 94 -1.41 4.36 2.18
CA ILE A 94 -1.47 5.01 0.86
C ILE A 94 -2.15 6.39 0.95
N HIS A 95 -3.23 6.51 1.74
CA HIS A 95 -3.89 7.79 1.92
C HIS A 95 -2.98 8.82 2.60
N LEU A 96 -2.27 8.43 3.66
CA LEU A 96 -1.34 9.31 4.36
C LEU A 96 -0.18 9.74 3.46
N GLU A 97 0.36 8.87 2.62
CA GLU A 97 1.41 9.26 1.68
C GLU A 97 0.90 10.18 0.59
N ASN A 98 -0.07 9.75 -0.22
CA ASN A 98 -0.52 10.51 -1.38
C ASN A 98 -1.16 11.84 -0.97
N HIS A 99 -2.07 11.81 0.01
CA HIS A 99 -2.96 12.95 0.27
C HIS A 99 -2.50 13.81 1.44
N VAL A 100 -1.50 13.38 2.22
CA VAL A 100 -0.98 14.16 3.35
C VAL A 100 0.50 14.45 3.17
N LEU A 101 1.35 13.46 2.91
CA LEU A 101 2.79 13.68 2.78
C LEU A 101 3.13 14.36 1.45
N PHE A 102 2.74 13.80 0.32
CA PHE A 102 3.11 14.32 -1.00
C PHE A 102 2.45 15.67 -1.31
N GLU A 103 1.18 15.85 -0.94
CA GLU A 103 0.50 17.15 -0.99
C GLU A 103 1.22 18.23 -0.17
N ARG A 104 1.83 17.90 0.97
CA ARG A 104 2.62 18.88 1.76
C ARG A 104 3.95 19.24 1.10
N LEU A 105 4.46 18.42 0.19
CA LEU A 105 5.68 18.72 -0.55
C LEU A 105 5.39 19.57 -1.79
N ALA A 106 4.21 19.40 -2.41
CA ALA A 106 3.80 20.14 -3.60
C ALA A 106 3.26 21.55 -3.31
N ASN A 107 2.95 21.88 -2.04
CA ASN A 107 2.37 23.16 -1.59
C ASN A 107 3.36 23.98 -0.75
#